data_AF-A0A3D5AUC7-F1
#
_entry.id   AF-A0A3D5AUC7-F1
#
_cell.length_a   1.000
_cell.length_b   1.000
_cell.length_c   1.000
_cell.angle_alpha   90.00
_cell.angle_beta   90.00
_cell.angle_gamma   90.00
#
_symmetry.space_group_name_H-M   'P 1'
#
loop_
_entity.id
_entity.type
_entity.pdbx_description
1 polymer ?
#
loop_
_entity_poly.entity_id
_entity_poly.type
_entity_poly.pdbx_seq_one_letter_code
_entity_poly.pdbx_strand_id
1 'polypeptide(L)'
;MQAVHAHLPKPHDPFTDLIPPEGIKLTPRHYAYLKISEGCNHRCTFCIIPSMRGDLVSRPVGEVLTEAEHLVDAGVQELLVISQ
;
A
#
# COMPACT_ATOMS: atom_id res chain seq x y z
N MET A 1 2.18 9.46 -28.81
CA MET A 1 2.69 9.72 -27.44
C MET A 1 3.09 8.42 -26.73
N GLN A 2 2.27 7.37 -26.71
CA GLN A 2 2.64 6.07 -26.07
C GLN A 2 3.97 5.46 -26.56
N ALA A 3 4.25 5.46 -27.87
CA ALA A 3 5.49 4.90 -28.41
C ALA A 3 6.77 5.66 -27.97
N VAL A 4 6.67 6.94 -27.61
CA VAL A 4 7.81 7.74 -27.13
C VAL A 4 8.11 7.39 -25.67
N HIS A 5 7.08 7.28 -24.83
CA HIS A 5 7.26 6.94 -23.41
C HIS A 5 7.69 5.49 -23.17
N ALA A 6 7.61 4.62 -24.20
CA ALA A 6 8.18 3.28 -24.15
C ALA A 6 9.73 3.29 -24.16
N HIS A 7 10.37 4.31 -24.76
CA HIS A 7 11.82 4.39 -24.91
C HIS A 7 12.46 5.58 -24.19
N LEU A 8 11.66 6.58 -23.81
CA LEU A 8 12.08 7.73 -23.02
C LEU A 8 11.02 8.01 -21.94
N PRO A 9 11.27 7.64 -20.67
CA PRO A 9 10.32 7.91 -19.59
C PRO A 9 10.00 9.40 -19.52
N LYS A 10 8.73 9.75 -19.28
CA LYS A 10 8.33 11.14 -19.06
C LYS A 10 9.15 11.71 -17.89
N PRO A 11 9.83 12.86 -18.05
CA PRO A 11 10.49 13.53 -16.93
C PRO A 11 9.48 13.91 -15.86
N HIS A 12 9.92 13.92 -14.59
CA HIS A 12 9.10 14.40 -13.49
C HIS A 12 8.68 15.85 -13.72
N ASP A 13 7.36 16.09 -13.74
CA ASP A 13 6.75 17.40 -13.87
C ASP A 13 6.14 17.81 -12.52
N PRO A 14 6.67 18.86 -11.87
CA PRO A 14 6.28 19.24 -10.51
C PRO A 14 4.84 19.75 -10.38
N PHE A 15 4.16 20.07 -11.50
CA PHE A 15 2.77 20.53 -11.51
C PHE A 15 1.77 19.40 -11.76
N THR A 16 2.22 18.26 -12.28
CA THR A 16 1.34 17.12 -12.59
C THR A 16 1.64 15.87 -11.79
N ASP A 17 2.87 15.69 -11.31
CA ASP A 17 3.32 14.51 -10.59
C ASP A 17 3.33 14.78 -9.07
N LEU A 18 2.16 15.11 -8.50
CA LEU A 18 2.02 15.57 -7.11
C LEU A 18 2.14 14.46 -6.06
N ILE A 19 2.02 13.20 -6.48
CA ILE A 19 2.04 12.05 -5.59
C ILE A 19 3.44 11.43 -5.65
N PRO A 20 4.16 11.35 -4.53
CA PRO A 20 5.46 10.69 -4.50
C PRO A 20 5.30 9.19 -4.80
N PRO A 21 6.34 8.53 -5.35
CA PRO A 21 6.25 7.11 -5.74
C PRO A 21 5.92 6.18 -4.56
N GLU A 22 6.33 6.53 -3.34
CA GLU A 22 5.97 5.85 -2.09
C GLU A 22 4.53 6.12 -1.60
N GLY A 23 3.80 7.02 -2.26
CA GLY A 23 2.45 7.43 -1.89
C GLY A 23 2.38 8.41 -0.72
N ILE A 24 1.17 8.85 -0.38
CA ILE A 24 0.94 9.79 0.72
C ILE A 24 0.68 8.99 1.99
N LYS A 25 1.62 9.04 2.94
CA LYS A 25 1.43 8.50 4.29
C LYS A 25 0.87 9.55 5.24
N LEU A 26 -0.10 9.15 6.05
CA LEU A 26 -0.68 9.96 7.14
C LEU A 26 -0.01 9.69 8.49
N THR A 27 0.97 8.80 8.55
CA THR A 27 1.75 8.47 9.74
C THR A 27 2.95 9.40 9.90
N PRO A 28 3.47 9.58 11.13
CA PRO A 28 4.78 10.18 11.37
C PRO A 28 5.90 9.54 10.54
N ARG A 29 7.01 10.27 10.37
CA ARG A 29 8.11 9.87 9.46
C ARG A 29 8.67 8.47 9.74
N HIS A 30 8.76 8.08 11.00
CA HIS A 30 9.50 6.89 11.45
C HIS A 30 8.75 5.56 11.35
N TYR A 31 7.41 5.56 11.20
CA TYR A 31 6.65 4.32 11.07
C TYR A 31 5.58 4.39 9.96
N ALA A 32 5.17 3.23 9.47
CA ALA A 32 4.03 3.10 8.55
C ALA A 32 3.25 1.81 8.80
N TYR A 33 1.95 1.84 8.49
CA TYR A 33 1.12 0.63 8.47
C TYR A 33 1.29 -0.10 7.15
N LEU A 34 1.57 -1.40 7.20
CA LEU A 34 1.64 -2.27 6.04
C LEU A 34 0.47 -3.26 6.09
N LYS A 35 -0.58 -3.00 5.31
CA LYS A 35 -1.77 -3.87 5.28
C LYS A 35 -1.51 -5.09 4.42
N ILE A 36 -1.68 -6.29 4.96
CA ILE A 36 -1.41 -7.55 4.22
C ILE A 36 -2.66 -8.29 3.74
N SER A 37 -3.83 -7.96 4.29
CA SER A 37 -5.09 -8.58 3.91
C SER A 37 -6.29 -7.68 4.22
N GLU A 38 -7.44 -8.04 3.66
CA GLU A 38 -8.75 -7.42 3.88
C GLU A 38 -9.78 -8.51 4.17
N GLY A 39 -10.82 -8.19 4.95
CA GLY A 39 -11.87 -9.15 5.31
C GLY A 39 -11.44 -10.19 6.35
N CYS A 40 -12.36 -11.06 6.77
CA CYS A 40 -12.07 -12.07 7.80
C CYS A 40 -12.97 -13.31 7.64
N ASN A 41 -12.37 -14.51 7.69
CA ASN A 41 -13.11 -15.78 7.66
C ASN A 41 -13.65 -16.20 9.05
N HIS A 42 -13.23 -15.50 10.12
CA HIS A 42 -13.63 -15.84 11.47
C HIS A 42 -14.98 -15.20 11.80
N ARG A 43 -15.98 -16.04 12.07
CA ARG A 43 -17.38 -15.64 12.30
C ARG A 43 -17.65 -15.39 13.79
N CYS A 44 -16.96 -14.40 14.38
CA CYS A 44 -17.24 -14.03 15.77
C CYS A 44 -18.69 -13.55 15.93
N THR A 45 -19.35 -13.91 17.02
CA THR A 45 -20.75 -13.54 17.30
C THR A 45 -20.97 -12.03 17.39
N PHE A 46 -19.94 -11.27 17.74
CA PHE A 46 -19.98 -9.82 17.90
C PHE A 46 -19.47 -9.05 16.66
N CYS A 47 -18.87 -9.72 15.68
CA CYS A 47 -18.11 -9.06 14.61
C CYS A 47 -18.93 -8.99 13.31
N ILE A 48 -19.15 -7.77 12.80
CA ILE A 48 -19.87 -7.52 11.55
C ILE A 48 -19.01 -7.67 10.28
N ILE A 49 -17.69 -7.82 10.46
CA ILE A 49 -16.70 -7.77 9.36
C ILE A 49 -17.01 -8.72 8.20
N PRO A 50 -17.36 -10.00 8.42
CA PRO A 50 -17.64 -10.90 7.29
C PRO A 50 -18.80 -10.42 6.41
N SER A 51 -19.75 -9.67 6.97
CA SER A 51 -20.89 -9.09 6.22
C SER A 51 -20.53 -7.76 5.56
N MET A 52 -19.71 -6.94 6.22
CA MET A 52 -19.35 -5.60 5.75
C MET A 52 -18.20 -5.59 4.73
N ARG A 53 -17.14 -6.37 4.98
CA ARG A 53 -15.90 -6.38 4.19
C ARG A 53 -15.70 -7.69 3.42
N GLY A 54 -16.50 -8.71 3.70
CA GLY A 54 -16.41 -10.02 3.07
C GLY A 54 -15.44 -10.97 3.74
N ASP A 55 -15.26 -12.13 3.10
CA ASP A 55 -14.30 -13.16 3.49
C ASP A 55 -12.85 -12.67 3.34
N LEU A 56 -11.92 -13.35 4.01
CA LEU A 56 -10.51 -13.00 4.02
C LEU A 56 -9.91 -13.10 2.62
N VAL A 57 -9.32 -11.99 2.17
CA VAL A 57 -8.50 -11.90 0.96
C VAL A 57 -7.12 -11.40 1.32
N SER A 58 -6.10 -12.24 1.13
CA SER A 58 -4.70 -11.86 1.29
C SER A 58 -4.17 -11.15 0.05
N ARG A 59 -3.33 -10.15 0.25
CA ARG A 59 -2.60 -9.50 -0.84
C ARG A 59 -1.49 -10.42 -1.36
N PRO A 60 -1.14 -10.34 -2.65
CA PRO A 60 0.02 -11.03 -3.18
C PRO A 60 1.31 -10.57 -2.47
N VAL A 61 2.16 -11.54 -2.10
CA VAL A 61 3.39 -11.24 -1.35
C VAL A 61 4.31 -10.26 -2.09
N GLY A 62 4.37 -10.34 -3.42
CA GLY A 62 5.19 -9.43 -4.22
C GLY A 62 4.78 -7.96 -4.05
N GLU A 63 3.47 -7.67 -4.07
CA GLU A 63 2.97 -6.31 -3.86
C GLU A 63 3.26 -5.80 -2.45
N VAL A 64 3.15 -6.67 -1.44
CA VAL A 64 3.46 -6.34 -0.05
C VAL A 64 4.95 -6.01 0.12
N LEU A 65 5.82 -6.80 -0.51
CA LEU A 65 7.27 -6.58 -0.45
C LEU A 65 7.67 -5.30 -1.18
N THR A 66 7.14 -5.05 -2.37
CA THR A 66 7.40 -3.80 -3.11
C THR A 66 6.95 -2.57 -2.32
N GLU A 67 5.78 -2.61 -1.69
CA GLU A 67 5.33 -1.51 -0.84
C GLU A 67 6.23 -1.33 0.39
N ALA A 68 6.65 -2.43 1.03
CA ALA A 68 7.58 -2.38 2.16
C ALA A 68 8.92 -1.75 1.77
N GLU A 69 9.49 -2.12 0.63
CA GLU A 69 10.72 -1.53 0.08
C GLU A 69 10.56 -0.03 -0.15
N HIS A 70 9.49 0.40 -0.82
CA HIS A 70 9.22 1.82 -1.05
C HIS A 70 9.08 2.62 0.27
N LEU A 71 8.43 2.04 1.28
CA LEU A 71 8.27 2.69 2.58
C LEU A 71 9.63 2.86 3.30
N VAL A 72 10.49 1.85 3.24
CA VAL A 72 11.84 1.91 3.81
C VAL A 72 12.69 2.94 3.08
N ASP A 73 12.64 2.99 1.75
CA ASP A 73 13.35 3.99 0.94
C ASP A 73 12.87 5.42 1.25
N ALA A 74 11.59 5.58 1.61
CA ALA A 74 11.00 6.83 2.09
C ALA A 74 11.35 7.18 3.56
N GLY A 75 12.30 6.47 4.17
CA GLY A 75 12.84 6.74 5.50
C GLY A 75 11.99 6.22 6.66
N VAL A 76 11.07 5.29 6.41
CA VAL A 76 10.36 4.56 7.48
C VAL A 76 11.33 3.60 8.16
N GLN A 77 11.32 3.58 9.49
CA GLN A 77 12.17 2.72 10.32
C GLN A 77 11.42 1.54 10.92
N GLU A 78 10.08 1.64 11.00
CA GLU A 78 9.21 0.63 11.59
C GLU A 78 7.99 0.36 10.70
N LEU A 79 7.79 -0.91 10.33
CA LEU A 79 6.62 -1.38 9.59
C LEU A 79 5.66 -2.08 10.55
N LEU A 80 4.47 -1.50 10.74
CA LEU A 80 3.40 -2.07 11.53
C LEU A 80 2.52 -2.94 10.62
N VAL A 81 2.75 -4.25 10.66
CA VAL A 81 1.98 -5.21 9.86
C VAL A 81 0.57 -5.30 10.43
N ILE A 82 -0.41 -4.96 9.59
CA ILE A 82 -1.82 -4.98 9.96
C ILE A 82 -2.64 -5.86 9.02
N SER A 83 -3.70 -6.42 9.58
CA SER A 83 -4.80 -7.03 8.84
C SER A 83 -6.11 -6.55 9.46
N GLN A 84 -7.20 -6.82 8.78
CA GLN A 84 -8.55 -6.70 9.33
C GLN A 84 -9.16 -8.09 9.51
#